data_AF-A0A0F9GXT6-F1
#
_entry.id   AF-A0A0F9GXT6-F1
#
_cell.length_a   1.000
_cell.length_b   1.000
_cell.length_c   1.000
_cell.angle_alpha   90.00
_cell.angle_beta   90.00
_cell.angle_gamma   90.00
#
_symmetry.space_group_name_H-M   'P 1'
#
loop_
_entity.id
_entity.type
_entity.pdbx_description
1 polymer ?
#
loop_
_entity_poly.entity_id
_entity_poly.type
_entity_poly.pdbx_seq_one_letter_code
_entity_poly.pdbx_strand_id
1 'polypeptide(L)'
;MEKKKLDLASILRKHKKWLLDHKTGKKANLQRANLREADLMGADLKKADLRWANLMGADLQHANLREADLIGTNLDFSVFDLSCNTFWIKADDKLVMQLIAHITRIDKANLTRKAKRAIKVLDEWKNEFCSYRKDVKEI
;
A
#
# COMPACT_ATOMS: atom_id res chain seq x y z
N MET A 1 30.38 -4.40 3.58
CA MET A 1 29.50 -4.45 2.39
C MET A 1 28.60 -3.23 2.43
N GLU A 2 28.85 -2.25 1.57
CA GLU A 2 28.09 -1.00 1.49
C GLU A 2 26.66 -1.32 1.02
N LYS A 3 25.67 -1.20 1.91
CA LYS A 3 24.26 -1.29 1.51
C LYS A 3 24.00 -0.10 0.58
N LYS A 4 23.86 -0.35 -0.74
CA LYS A 4 23.46 0.67 -1.71
C LYS A 4 22.23 1.40 -1.17
N LYS A 5 22.39 2.68 -0.83
CA LYS A 5 21.28 3.55 -0.42
C LYS A 5 20.28 3.56 -1.58
N LEU A 6 19.02 3.28 -1.27
CA LEU A 6 17.95 3.28 -2.27
C LEU A 6 17.80 4.70 -2.83
N ASP A 7 18.02 4.88 -4.13
CA ASP A 7 17.73 6.14 -4.82
C ASP A 7 16.24 6.17 -5.20
N LEU A 8 15.42 6.48 -4.20
CA LEU A 8 13.96 6.55 -4.32
C LEU A 8 13.55 7.57 -5.38
N ALA A 9 14.18 8.75 -5.41
CA ALA A 9 13.86 9.81 -6.37
C ALA A 9 14.08 9.36 -7.81
N SER A 10 15.19 8.67 -8.11
CA SER A 10 15.40 8.15 -9.47
C SER A 10 14.43 7.03 -9.81
N ILE A 11 14.02 6.19 -8.85
CA ILE A 11 13.02 5.14 -9.10
C ILE A 11 11.68 5.78 -9.47
N LEU A 12 11.20 6.74 -8.66
CA LEU A 12 9.94 7.44 -8.91
C LEU A 12 9.94 8.19 -10.24
N ARG A 13 11.05 8.85 -10.59
CA ARG A 13 11.18 9.52 -11.90
C ARG A 13 11.09 8.55 -13.08
N LYS A 14 11.73 7.38 -12.98
CA LYS A 14 11.65 6.33 -14.02
C LYS A 14 10.26 5.70 -14.06
N HIS A 15 9.61 5.57 -12.91
CA HIS A 15 8.27 5.03 -12.80
C HIS A 15 7.22 5.96 -13.42
N LYS A 16 7.33 7.27 -13.19
CA LYS A 16 6.47 8.27 -13.81
C LYS A 16 6.52 8.22 -15.33
N LYS A 17 7.72 8.11 -15.92
CA LYS A 17 7.88 7.92 -17.37
C LYS A 17 7.18 6.65 -17.86
N TRP A 18 7.35 5.56 -17.13
CA TRP A 18 6.72 4.28 -17.46
C TRP A 18 5.19 4.35 -17.40
N LEU A 19 4.61 5.13 -16.48
CA LEU A 19 3.16 5.33 -16.41
C LEU A 19 2.58 6.12 -17.58
N LEU A 20 3.38 7.00 -18.21
CA LEU A 20 2.93 7.82 -19.33
C LEU A 20 2.76 7.01 -20.63
N ASP A 21 3.75 6.19 -21.00
CA ASP A 21 3.79 5.54 -22.31
C ASP A 21 4.05 4.03 -22.27
N HIS A 22 4.37 3.45 -21.12
CA HIS A 22 4.81 2.06 -20.92
C HIS A 22 6.03 1.62 -21.76
N LYS A 23 6.68 2.56 -22.45
CA LYS A 23 7.83 2.35 -23.35
C LYS A 23 9.13 2.90 -22.74
N THR A 24 9.05 4.02 -22.03
CA THR A 24 10.19 4.71 -21.44
C THR A 24 10.23 4.57 -19.92
N GLY A 25 11.43 4.57 -19.33
CA GLY A 25 11.59 4.40 -17.89
C GLY A 25 11.41 2.95 -17.42
N LYS A 26 11.03 2.77 -16.16
CA LYS A 26 10.87 1.45 -15.55
C LYS A 26 9.83 1.50 -14.45
N LYS A 27 8.93 0.51 -14.43
CA LYS A 27 8.03 0.24 -13.31
C LYS A 27 8.80 0.25 -11.98
N ALA A 28 8.27 0.93 -10.96
CA ALA A 28 8.89 0.94 -9.64
C ALA A 28 8.94 -0.49 -9.07
N ASN A 29 10.16 -0.96 -8.82
CA ASN A 29 10.43 -2.16 -8.05
C ASN A 29 11.07 -1.72 -6.74
N LEU A 30 10.27 -1.80 -5.68
CA LEU A 30 10.59 -1.46 -4.30
C LEU A 30 10.44 -2.70 -3.40
N GLN A 31 10.54 -3.89 -3.98
CA GLN A 31 10.46 -5.14 -3.24
C GLN A 31 11.54 -5.16 -2.14
N ARG A 32 11.15 -5.48 -0.89
CA ARG A 32 12.03 -5.50 0.30
C ARG A 32 12.75 -4.17 0.58
N ALA A 33 12.29 -3.06 -0.01
CA ALA A 33 12.87 -1.76 0.26
C ALA A 33 12.62 -1.35 1.72
N ASN A 34 13.63 -0.77 2.36
CA ASN A 34 13.43 -0.07 3.63
C ASN A 34 13.04 1.38 3.32
N LEU A 35 11.74 1.66 3.43
CA LEU A 35 11.11 2.96 3.21
C LEU A 35 10.53 3.52 4.53
N ARG A 36 11.04 3.05 5.67
CA ARG A 36 10.64 3.54 6.99
C ARG A 36 10.82 5.05 7.03
N GLU A 37 9.78 5.78 7.46
CA GLU A 37 9.78 7.24 7.59
C GLU A 37 10.11 7.98 6.28
N ALA A 38 9.94 7.32 5.11
CA ALA A 38 10.16 7.96 3.82
C ALA A 38 9.04 8.95 3.50
N ASP A 39 9.40 10.09 2.93
CA ASP A 39 8.45 11.02 2.32
C ASP A 39 8.02 10.47 0.94
N LEU A 40 6.78 10.02 0.86
CA LEU A 40 6.10 9.56 -0.35
C LEU A 40 4.83 10.40 -0.62
N MET A 41 4.75 11.61 -0.05
CA MET A 41 3.59 12.48 -0.21
C MET A 41 3.35 12.77 -1.70
N GLY A 42 2.13 12.49 -2.18
CA GLY A 42 1.75 12.68 -3.58
C GLY A 42 2.46 11.77 -4.58
N ALA A 43 3.20 10.75 -4.14
CA ALA A 43 3.93 9.86 -5.03
C ALA A 43 2.96 9.03 -5.89
N ASP A 44 3.20 8.99 -7.21
CA ASP A 44 2.49 8.09 -8.11
C ASP A 44 3.16 6.71 -8.12
N LEU A 45 2.63 5.80 -7.32
CA LEU A 45 3.08 4.42 -7.14
C LEU A 45 2.11 3.43 -7.82
N LYS A 46 1.35 3.90 -8.82
CA LYS A 46 0.38 3.07 -9.53
C LYS A 46 1.06 1.84 -10.12
N LYS A 47 0.47 0.66 -9.88
CA LYS A 47 1.00 -0.66 -10.27
C LYS A 47 2.34 -1.05 -9.61
N ALA A 48 2.97 -0.23 -8.78
CA ALA A 48 4.31 -0.49 -8.23
C ALA A 48 4.41 -1.85 -7.50
N ASP A 49 5.59 -2.46 -7.52
CA ASP A 49 5.89 -3.66 -6.73
C ASP A 49 6.53 -3.25 -5.41
N LEU A 50 5.76 -3.31 -4.33
CA LEU A 50 6.16 -2.94 -2.96
C LEU A 50 6.27 -4.16 -2.06
N ARG A 51 6.26 -5.39 -2.61
CA ARG A 51 6.17 -6.60 -1.80
C ARG A 51 7.27 -6.66 -0.75
N TRP A 52 6.90 -6.97 0.49
CA TRP A 52 7.83 -7.06 1.64
C TRP A 52 8.57 -5.76 1.98
N ALA A 53 8.15 -4.60 1.46
CA ALA A 53 8.75 -3.32 1.84
C ALA A 53 8.38 -2.93 3.27
N ASN A 54 9.30 -2.25 3.96
CA ASN A 54 9.03 -1.63 5.24
C ASN A 54 8.60 -0.18 5.02
N LEU A 55 7.33 0.12 5.21
CA LEU A 55 6.70 1.44 5.05
C LEU A 55 6.29 2.04 6.40
N MET A 56 6.80 1.53 7.52
CA MET A 56 6.44 2.02 8.84
C MET A 56 6.77 3.51 8.98
N GLY A 57 5.76 4.32 9.30
CA GLY A 57 5.89 5.78 9.44
C GLY A 57 6.15 6.55 8.13
N ALA A 58 6.08 5.92 6.96
CA ALA A 58 6.20 6.63 5.69
C ALA A 58 5.01 7.58 5.48
N ASP A 59 5.26 8.79 4.99
CA ASP A 59 4.18 9.72 4.63
C ASP A 59 3.61 9.35 3.26
N LEU A 60 2.37 8.86 3.23
CA LEU A 60 1.67 8.45 2.02
C LEU A 60 0.48 9.37 1.70
N GLN A 61 0.39 10.55 2.31
CA GLN A 61 -0.69 11.50 2.02
C GLN A 61 -0.76 11.79 0.52
N HIS A 62 -1.95 11.65 -0.07
CA HIS A 62 -2.21 11.81 -1.51
C HIS A 62 -1.41 10.89 -2.45
N ALA A 63 -0.71 9.86 -1.95
CA ALA A 63 -0.01 8.90 -2.79
C ALA A 63 -0.99 8.02 -3.59
N ASN A 64 -0.69 7.76 -4.86
CA ASN A 64 -1.50 6.89 -5.71
C ASN A 64 -0.97 5.46 -5.66
N LEU A 65 -1.62 4.59 -4.88
CA LEU A 65 -1.28 3.16 -4.75
C LEU A 65 -2.16 2.25 -5.61
N ARG A 66 -2.94 2.80 -6.57
CA ARG A 66 -3.83 1.99 -7.40
C ARG A 66 -3.06 0.88 -8.12
N GLU A 67 -3.57 -0.35 -8.03
CA GLU A 67 -3.00 -1.58 -8.60
C GLU A 67 -1.60 -1.96 -8.05
N ALA A 68 -1.12 -1.30 -7.00
CA ALA A 68 0.16 -1.63 -6.38
C ALA A 68 0.10 -2.98 -5.65
N ASP A 69 1.25 -3.65 -5.60
CA ASP A 69 1.41 -4.93 -4.90
C ASP A 69 2.04 -4.71 -3.52
N LEU A 70 1.20 -4.76 -2.48
CA LEU A 70 1.56 -4.48 -1.09
C LEU A 70 1.69 -5.76 -0.26
N ILE A 71 1.72 -6.93 -0.89
CA ILE A 71 1.84 -8.22 -0.20
C ILE A 71 3.08 -8.22 0.71
N GLY A 72 2.90 -8.60 1.98
CA GLY A 72 3.97 -8.71 2.97
C GLY A 72 4.55 -7.37 3.45
N THR A 73 3.98 -6.24 3.04
CA THR A 73 4.46 -4.93 3.49
C THR A 73 4.26 -4.74 5.00
N ASN A 74 5.15 -3.99 5.62
CA ASN A 74 4.95 -3.50 6.98
C ASN A 74 4.52 -2.04 6.91
N LEU A 75 3.21 -1.80 7.01
CA LEU A 75 2.61 -0.48 6.91
C LEU A 75 1.98 -0.09 8.24
N ASP A 76 2.24 1.13 8.69
CA ASP A 76 1.43 1.73 9.74
C ASP A 76 0.28 2.50 9.07
N PHE A 77 -0.95 2.12 9.37
CA PHE A 77 -2.13 2.77 8.79
C PHE A 77 -2.46 4.12 9.43
N SER A 78 -1.76 4.53 10.51
CA SER A 78 -1.93 5.84 11.16
C SER A 78 -1.66 7.04 10.26
N VAL A 79 -0.85 6.83 9.22
CA VAL A 79 -0.51 7.82 8.19
C VAL A 79 -1.41 7.72 6.96
N PHE A 80 -2.34 6.76 6.94
CA PHE A 80 -3.17 6.46 5.78
C PHE A 80 -4.49 7.20 5.90
N ASP A 81 -4.70 8.20 5.06
CA ASP A 81 -6.01 8.83 4.94
C ASP A 81 -7.00 7.84 4.27
N LEU A 82 -7.87 7.25 5.10
CA LEU A 82 -8.94 6.34 4.68
C LEU A 82 -9.99 7.02 3.79
N SER A 83 -9.91 8.35 3.56
CA SER A 83 -10.79 9.09 2.67
C SER A 83 -10.61 8.74 1.18
N CYS A 84 -9.49 8.13 0.80
CA CYS A 84 -9.18 7.78 -0.58
C CYS A 84 -10.06 6.62 -1.09
N ASN A 85 -11.28 6.89 -1.57
CA ASN A 85 -12.27 5.94 -2.11
C ASN A 85 -11.82 5.17 -3.39
N THR A 86 -10.55 4.89 -3.62
CA THR A 86 -10.09 4.15 -4.81
C THR A 86 -8.92 3.23 -4.48
N PHE A 87 -9.17 2.27 -3.59
CA PHE A 87 -8.24 1.19 -3.33
C PHE A 87 -8.57 0.04 -4.29
N TRP A 88 -7.66 -0.21 -5.23
CA TRP A 88 -7.56 -1.50 -5.91
C TRP A 88 -6.12 -1.94 -5.68
N ILE A 89 -5.78 -2.37 -4.47
CA ILE A 89 -4.43 -2.84 -4.13
C ILE A 89 -4.37 -4.38 -4.15
N LYS A 90 -3.18 -4.97 -4.22
CA LYS A 90 -3.00 -6.38 -3.85
C LYS A 90 -2.51 -6.46 -2.42
N ALA A 91 -3.19 -7.25 -1.61
CA ALA A 91 -2.95 -7.36 -0.16
C ALA A 91 -3.06 -8.82 0.29
N ASP A 92 -2.39 -9.13 1.39
CA ASP A 92 -2.47 -10.42 2.10
C ASP A 92 -3.26 -10.28 3.42
N ASP A 93 -3.44 -11.40 4.13
CA ASP A 93 -4.15 -11.43 5.41
C ASP A 93 -3.51 -10.53 6.46
N LYS A 94 -2.18 -10.45 6.48
CA LYS A 94 -1.44 -9.62 7.44
C LYS A 94 -1.77 -8.15 7.26
N LEU A 95 -1.69 -7.64 6.03
CA LEU A 95 -1.99 -6.24 5.73
C LEU A 95 -3.47 -5.91 6.01
N VAL A 96 -4.38 -6.84 5.69
CA VAL A 96 -5.81 -6.71 6.02
C VAL A 96 -6.04 -6.66 7.53
N MET A 97 -5.36 -7.51 8.32
CA MET A 97 -5.47 -7.51 9.77
C MET A 97 -4.88 -6.24 10.40
N GLN A 98 -3.75 -5.74 9.88
CA GLN A 98 -3.17 -4.47 10.29
C GLN A 98 -4.14 -3.30 10.04
N LEU A 99 -4.82 -3.28 8.89
CA LEU A 99 -5.84 -2.29 8.58
C LEU A 99 -7.04 -2.37 9.55
N ILE A 100 -7.56 -3.58 9.81
CA ILE A 100 -8.68 -3.79 10.74
C ILE A 100 -8.29 -3.33 12.16
N ALA A 101 -7.09 -3.69 12.63
CA ALA A 101 -6.60 -3.27 13.94
C ALA A 101 -6.48 -1.74 14.04
N HIS A 102 -6.11 -1.09 12.95
CA HIS A 102 -6.03 0.37 12.90
C HIS A 102 -7.42 1.03 12.92
N ILE A 103 -8.35 0.59 12.06
CA ILE A 103 -9.73 1.10 12.02
C ILE A 103 -10.44 0.91 13.37
N THR A 104 -10.23 -0.23 14.03
CA THR A 104 -10.85 -0.52 15.33
C THR A 104 -10.27 0.31 16.48
N ARG A 105 -9.06 0.86 16.35
CA ARG A 105 -8.45 1.79 17.33
C ARG A 105 -8.92 3.24 17.18
N ILE A 106 -9.36 3.67 15.99
CA ILE A 106 -9.67 5.08 15.72
C ILE A 106 -11.00 5.52 16.38
N ASP A 107 -12.08 4.73 16.34
CA ASP A 107 -13.34 5.11 17.04
C ASP A 107 -14.43 4.01 16.97
N LYS A 108 -15.12 3.71 18.09
CA LYS A 108 -16.36 2.89 18.07
C LYS A 108 -17.57 3.66 17.53
N ALA A 109 -17.57 4.99 17.59
CA ALA A 109 -18.70 5.85 17.22
C ALA A 109 -18.75 6.17 15.70
N ASN A 110 -17.60 6.42 15.07
CA ASN A 110 -17.48 6.60 13.62
C ASN A 110 -17.49 5.28 12.82
N LEU A 111 -17.55 4.14 13.51
CA LEU A 111 -17.74 2.80 12.95
C LEU A 111 -19.17 2.56 12.41
N THR A 112 -19.96 3.60 12.17
CA THR A 112 -21.37 3.47 11.81
C THR A 112 -21.54 3.31 10.30
N ARG A 113 -22.25 2.24 9.92
CA ARG A 113 -22.55 1.72 8.56
C ARG A 113 -21.40 1.15 7.72
N LYS A 114 -20.31 1.87 7.44
CA LYS A 114 -19.26 1.38 6.51
C LYS A 114 -18.38 0.28 7.10
N ALA A 115 -17.87 0.46 8.31
CA ALA A 115 -17.03 -0.52 8.98
C ALA A 115 -17.82 -1.70 9.59
N LYS A 116 -19.07 -1.48 10.04
CA LYS A 116 -20.01 -2.58 10.38
C LYS A 116 -20.37 -3.45 9.17
N ARG A 117 -20.39 -2.87 7.95
CA ARG A 117 -20.41 -3.65 6.71
C ARG A 117 -19.07 -4.35 6.52
N ALA A 118 -17.94 -3.64 6.43
CA ALA A 118 -16.60 -4.23 6.24
C ALA A 118 -16.25 -5.41 7.18
N ILE A 119 -16.67 -5.38 8.46
CA ILE A 119 -16.47 -6.47 9.43
C ILE A 119 -17.39 -7.68 9.16
N LYS A 120 -18.62 -7.47 8.67
CA LYS A 120 -19.51 -8.54 8.18
C LYS A 120 -19.14 -9.01 6.76
N VAL A 121 -18.27 -8.24 6.10
CA VAL A 121 -17.96 -8.27 4.67
C VAL A 121 -16.46 -8.56 4.48
N LEU A 122 -15.84 -9.35 5.34
CA LEU A 122 -14.48 -9.82 5.06
C LEU A 122 -14.39 -10.54 3.70
N ASP A 123 -15.51 -11.10 3.19
CA ASP A 123 -15.59 -11.67 1.85
C ASP A 123 -15.92 -10.65 0.73
N GLU A 124 -16.76 -9.63 0.93
CA GLU A 124 -17.02 -8.61 -0.12
C GLU A 124 -15.91 -7.54 -0.16
N TRP A 125 -15.22 -7.26 0.96
CA TRP A 125 -14.05 -6.35 0.99
C TRP A 125 -12.88 -6.90 0.16
N LYS A 126 -12.70 -8.23 0.17
CA LYS A 126 -11.76 -8.97 -0.68
C LYS A 126 -12.07 -8.87 -2.19
N ASN A 127 -13.28 -8.45 -2.55
CA ASN A 127 -13.75 -8.39 -3.93
C ASN A 127 -13.99 -6.95 -4.42
N GLU A 128 -14.30 -6.01 -3.53
CA GLU A 128 -14.62 -4.61 -3.90
C GLU A 128 -13.44 -3.63 -3.79
N PHE A 129 -12.45 -3.88 -2.91
CA PHE A 129 -11.42 -2.89 -2.56
C PHE A 129 -9.96 -3.37 -2.74
N CYS A 130 -9.75 -4.66 -2.98
CA CYS A 130 -8.42 -5.19 -3.27
C CYS A 130 -8.51 -6.46 -4.12
N SER A 131 -7.47 -6.75 -4.89
CA SER A 131 -7.27 -8.09 -5.42
C SER A 131 -6.57 -8.89 -4.33
N TYR A 132 -7.37 -9.60 -3.54
CA TYR A 132 -6.91 -10.39 -2.40
C TYR A 132 -6.29 -11.73 -2.85
N ARG A 133 -5.12 -12.07 -2.30
CA ARG A 133 -4.38 -13.31 -2.60
C ARG A 133 -4.29 -14.19 -1.34
N LYS A 134 -4.97 -15.34 -1.34
CA LYS A 134 -4.98 -16.33 -0.23
C LYS A 134 -3.68 -17.14 -0.11
N ASP A 135 -2.80 -17.07 -1.10
CA ASP A 135 -1.69 -18.00 -1.34
C ASP A 135 -0.30 -17.45 -0.96
N VAL A 136 -0.23 -16.31 -0.26
CA VAL A 136 1.07 -15.75 0.16
C VAL A 136 1.53 -16.45 1.44
N LYS A 137 2.49 -17.38 1.31
CA LYS A 137 3.24 -17.89 2.46
C LYS A 137 4.24 -16.83 2.91
N GLU A 138 4.23 -16.50 4.19
CA GLU A 138 5.29 -15.70 4.84
C GLU A 138 6.65 -16.35 4.53
N ILE A 139 7.60 -15.56 4.00
CA ILE A 139 9.01 -15.98 3.79
C ILE A 139 9.82 -15.47 4.98
#